data_AF-A0A524LC52-F1
#
_entry.id   AF-A0A524LC52-F1
#
_cell.length_a   1.000
_cell.length_b   1.000
_cell.length_c   1.000
_cell.angle_alpha   90.00
_cell.angle_beta   90.00
_cell.angle_gamma   90.00
#
_symmetry.space_group_name_H-M   'P 1'
#
loop_
_entity.id
_entity.type
_entity.pdbx_description
1 polymer ?
#
loop_
_entity_poly.entity_id
_entity_poly.type
_entity_poly.pdbx_seq_one_letter_code
_entity_poly.pdbx_strand_id
1 'polypeptide(L)'
;MKFLLRYVMPVSALLLFLGCQGRPSENPPIHLNPNMDDQPKFEAMEKSKFFLDKAAMRMPVEGTVARGQLNEDTAYFHGKDADGKFVKKAPVPYSTEIMNHGRQRFEIYCAPCHGSTGDGQGIVVKKGFMPPPSFHIDRLRQVEDGYVFDVISRGVRNMPSYAYQIPVADRWSIVTYFRALQRSQNASAEDIPESIKANLK
;
A
#
# COMPACT_ATOMS: atom_id res chain seq x y z
N MET A 1 -57.18 49.23 8.68
CA MET A 1 -55.88 48.96 9.33
C MET A 1 -55.70 47.54 9.88
N LYS A 2 -56.76 46.79 10.22
CA LYS A 2 -56.65 45.41 10.76
C LYS A 2 -56.40 44.31 9.70
N PHE A 3 -56.76 44.55 8.44
CA PHE A 3 -56.58 43.58 7.34
C PHE A 3 -55.12 43.47 6.85
N LEU A 4 -54.39 44.58 6.81
CA LEU A 4 -52.96 44.60 6.45
C LEU A 4 -52.11 43.83 7.47
N LEU A 5 -52.41 43.96 8.77
CA LEU A 5 -51.64 43.30 9.83
C LEU A 5 -51.76 41.75 9.81
N ARG A 6 -52.89 41.22 9.30
CA ARG A 6 -53.22 39.78 9.31
C ARG A 6 -52.46 38.97 8.25
N TYR A 7 -52.03 39.61 7.16
CA TYR A 7 -51.21 38.98 6.12
C TYR A 7 -49.72 39.35 6.22
N VAL A 8 -49.40 40.52 6.81
CA VAL A 8 -48.00 40.96 6.97
C VAL A 8 -47.25 40.10 8.00
N MET A 9 -47.88 39.70 9.13
CA MET A 9 -47.23 38.83 10.13
C MET A 9 -46.84 37.42 9.63
N PRO A 10 -47.71 36.66 8.95
CA PRO A 10 -47.32 35.32 8.50
C PRO A 10 -46.30 35.37 7.35
N VAL A 11 -46.33 36.41 6.50
CA VAL A 11 -45.35 36.58 5.41
C VAL A 11 -43.98 36.98 5.96
N SER A 12 -43.91 37.85 6.98
CA SER A 12 -42.64 38.20 7.63
C SER A 12 -42.04 37.03 8.41
N ALA A 13 -42.88 36.19 9.05
CA ALA A 13 -42.43 34.95 9.67
C ALA A 13 -41.85 33.95 8.66
N LEU A 14 -42.49 33.80 7.48
CA LEU A 14 -41.99 32.90 6.42
C LEU A 14 -40.66 33.37 5.84
N LEU A 15 -40.45 34.69 5.69
CA LEU A 15 -39.18 35.28 5.25
C LEU A 15 -38.03 35.07 6.26
N LEU A 16 -38.33 35.00 7.56
CA LEU A 16 -37.32 34.72 8.60
C LEU A 16 -36.86 33.24 8.57
N PHE A 17 -37.74 32.30 8.24
CA PHE A 17 -37.38 30.88 8.07
C PHE A 17 -36.70 30.58 6.72
N LEU A 18 -36.84 31.46 5.73
CA LEU A 18 -36.12 31.43 4.44
C LEU A 18 -34.80 32.23 4.46
N GLY A 19 -34.42 32.81 5.61
CA GLY A 19 -33.11 33.43 5.78
C GLY A 19 -32.00 32.43 5.45
N CYS A 20 -30.91 32.92 4.85
CA CYS A 20 -29.80 32.10 4.37
C CYS A 20 -29.26 31.18 5.48
N GLN A 21 -29.70 29.91 5.50
CA GLN A 21 -28.99 28.85 6.20
C GLN A 21 -27.58 28.80 5.60
N GLY A 22 -26.57 29.09 6.42
CA GLY A 22 -25.17 29.22 5.98
C GLY A 22 -24.78 28.02 5.13
N ARG A 23 -24.49 28.26 3.84
CA ARG A 23 -23.96 27.23 2.96
C ARG A 23 -22.53 26.92 3.39
N PRO A 24 -22.08 25.66 3.37
CA PRO A 24 -20.67 25.35 3.58
C PRO A 24 -19.83 26.14 2.56
N SER A 25 -18.78 26.78 3.06
CA SER A 25 -17.82 27.54 2.24
C SER A 25 -16.87 26.58 1.53
N GLU A 26 -16.54 26.85 0.27
CA GLU A 26 -15.47 26.17 -0.46
C GLU A 26 -14.08 26.68 -0.06
N ASN A 27 -13.99 27.89 0.50
CA ASN A 27 -12.76 28.47 1.01
C ASN A 27 -12.42 27.89 2.40
N PRO A 28 -11.12 27.83 2.76
CA PRO A 28 -10.70 27.54 4.12
C PRO A 28 -11.45 28.38 5.16
N PRO A 29 -11.76 27.81 6.34
CA PRO A 29 -12.43 28.55 7.40
C PRO A 29 -11.67 29.81 7.81
N ILE A 30 -12.40 30.84 8.25
CA ILE A 30 -11.78 32.05 8.79
C ILE A 30 -11.07 31.69 10.09
N HIS A 31 -9.75 31.81 10.09
CA HIS A 31 -8.94 31.57 11.27
C HIS A 31 -8.64 32.89 11.99
N LEU A 32 -9.31 33.11 13.14
CA LEU A 32 -9.29 34.40 13.85
C LEU A 32 -7.94 34.74 14.49
N ASN A 33 -7.14 33.73 14.84
CA ASN A 33 -5.81 33.91 15.42
C ASN A 33 -4.84 32.87 14.85
N PRO A 34 -4.16 33.15 13.72
CA PRO A 34 -3.24 32.21 13.09
C PRO A 34 -1.86 32.12 13.75
N ASN A 35 -1.72 32.65 14.97
CA ASN A 35 -0.43 32.69 15.63
C ASN A 35 0.09 31.26 15.90
N MET A 36 1.28 30.96 15.37
CA MET A 36 1.98 29.68 15.46
C MET A 36 1.35 28.49 14.73
N ASP A 37 0.35 28.70 13.86
CA ASP A 37 -0.12 27.66 12.94
C ASP A 37 0.96 27.37 11.89
N ASP A 38 1.39 28.43 11.20
CA ASP A 38 2.48 28.41 10.24
C ASP A 38 3.76 28.83 10.96
N GLN A 39 4.58 27.85 11.30
CA GLN A 39 5.82 28.06 12.04
C GLN A 39 6.98 28.37 11.08
N PRO A 40 8.00 29.16 11.49
CA PRO A 40 9.18 29.45 10.68
C PRO A 40 10.18 28.28 10.65
N LYS A 41 9.69 27.05 10.62
CA LYS A 41 10.43 25.80 10.45
C LYS A 41 9.76 25.03 9.31
N PHE A 42 10.48 24.12 8.67
CA PHE A 42 9.86 23.24 7.68
C PHE A 42 9.50 21.89 8.29
N GLU A 43 8.30 21.41 8.02
CA GLU A 43 7.89 20.04 8.29
C GLU A 43 8.13 19.12 7.08
N ALA A 44 8.03 17.81 7.32
CA ALA A 44 8.17 16.83 6.25
C ALA A 44 7.04 17.04 5.21
N MET A 45 7.41 17.00 3.93
CA MET A 45 6.50 17.23 2.79
C MET A 45 5.94 18.65 2.70
N GLU A 46 6.50 19.62 3.43
CA GLU A 46 6.14 21.03 3.28
C GLU A 46 6.78 21.67 2.04
N LYS A 47 6.13 22.71 1.52
CA LYS A 47 6.62 23.50 0.39
C LYS A 47 7.73 24.46 0.84
N SER A 48 8.91 24.35 0.22
CA SER A 48 9.99 25.32 0.38
C SER A 48 9.90 26.45 -0.66
N LYS A 49 10.28 27.67 -0.25
CA LYS A 49 10.47 28.82 -1.14
C LYS A 49 11.93 28.97 -1.61
N PHE A 50 12.86 28.24 -0.99
CA PHE A 50 14.30 28.38 -1.22
C PHE A 50 14.80 27.51 -2.38
N PHE A 51 14.35 26.26 -2.47
CA PHE A 51 14.79 25.32 -3.50
C PHE A 51 13.96 25.42 -4.79
N LEU A 52 14.59 25.11 -5.94
CA LEU A 52 13.96 25.18 -7.27
C LEU A 52 12.75 24.23 -7.42
N ASP A 53 12.83 23.04 -6.82
CA ASP A 53 11.78 22.02 -6.82
C ASP A 53 10.68 22.29 -5.79
N LYS A 54 10.81 23.37 -5.00
CA LYS A 54 9.89 23.79 -3.94
C LYS A 54 9.64 22.72 -2.87
N ALA A 55 10.51 21.71 -2.75
CA ALA A 55 10.40 20.67 -1.73
C ALA A 55 11.26 21.02 -0.51
N ALA A 56 10.70 20.97 0.70
CA ALA A 56 11.50 21.05 1.92
C ALA A 56 12.34 19.77 2.15
N MET A 57 11.79 18.61 1.78
CA MET A 57 12.52 17.33 1.83
C MET A 57 13.62 17.32 0.78
N ARG A 58 14.85 17.06 1.22
CA ARG A 58 16.02 16.92 0.34
C ARG A 58 16.37 15.45 0.18
N MET A 59 16.74 15.07 -1.04
CA MET A 59 17.33 13.76 -1.29
C MET A 59 18.70 13.70 -0.61
N PRO A 60 19.01 12.62 0.12
CA PRO A 60 20.36 12.40 0.61
C PRO A 60 21.33 12.26 -0.58
N VAL A 61 22.59 12.59 -0.35
CA VAL A 61 23.65 12.44 -1.36
C VAL A 61 23.83 10.96 -1.66
N GLU A 62 24.11 10.62 -2.92
CA GLU A 62 24.31 9.23 -3.33
C GLU A 62 25.49 8.59 -2.56
N GLY A 63 25.32 7.33 -2.17
CA GLY A 63 26.31 6.57 -1.39
C GLY A 63 26.31 6.83 0.11
N THR A 64 25.47 7.74 0.64
CA THR A 64 25.38 7.93 2.10
C THR A 64 24.68 6.75 2.77
N VAL A 65 25.26 6.24 3.85
CA VAL A 65 24.68 5.18 4.69
C VAL A 65 24.31 5.77 6.05
N ALA A 66 23.03 5.66 6.43
CA ALA A 66 22.58 6.13 7.74
C ALA A 66 23.07 5.19 8.86
N ARG A 67 23.33 5.75 10.05
CA ARG A 67 23.74 4.97 11.22
C ARG A 67 22.65 3.93 11.56
N GLY A 68 23.05 2.66 11.69
CA GLY A 68 22.13 1.55 11.94
C GLY A 68 21.44 0.99 10.69
N GLN A 69 21.70 1.55 9.50
CA GLN A 69 21.18 1.07 8.22
C GLN A 69 22.30 0.50 7.32
N LEU A 70 23.35 -0.05 7.94
CA LEU A 70 24.42 -0.74 7.20
C LEU A 70 23.90 -1.98 6.47
N ASN A 71 22.80 -2.57 6.96
CA ASN A 71 22.12 -3.72 6.35
C ASN A 71 23.08 -4.91 6.12
N GLU A 72 23.83 -5.29 7.16
CA GLU A 72 24.87 -6.33 7.11
C GLU A 72 24.35 -7.69 6.64
N ASP A 73 23.13 -8.04 7.01
CA ASP A 73 22.47 -9.28 6.57
C ASP A 73 21.96 -9.13 5.12
N THR A 74 22.81 -9.50 4.15
CA THR A 74 22.46 -9.44 2.73
C THR A 74 21.29 -10.36 2.38
N ALA A 75 21.16 -11.49 3.07
CA ALA A 75 20.08 -12.43 2.82
C ALA A 75 18.74 -11.80 3.19
N TYR A 76 18.66 -11.11 4.32
CA TYR A 76 17.45 -10.44 4.77
C TYR A 76 17.17 -9.12 4.02
N PHE A 77 18.15 -8.24 3.83
CA PHE A 77 17.91 -6.91 3.26
C PHE A 77 17.89 -6.89 1.73
N HIS A 78 18.56 -7.83 1.07
CA HIS A 78 18.71 -7.87 -0.38
C HIS A 78 18.19 -9.15 -1.04
N GLY A 79 17.78 -10.16 -0.25
CA GLY A 79 17.34 -11.45 -0.79
C GLY A 79 18.47 -12.25 -1.45
N LYS A 80 19.74 -11.92 -1.16
CA LYS A 80 20.91 -12.54 -1.77
C LYS A 80 21.89 -13.05 -0.73
N ASP A 81 22.45 -14.23 -0.97
CA ASP A 81 23.54 -14.77 -0.16
C ASP A 81 24.86 -14.00 -0.36
N ALA A 82 25.89 -14.39 0.39
CA ALA A 82 27.22 -13.78 0.32
C ALA A 82 27.88 -13.90 -1.08
N ASP A 83 27.49 -14.90 -1.87
CA ASP A 83 27.97 -15.12 -3.24
C ASP A 83 27.17 -14.29 -4.27
N GLY A 84 26.15 -13.53 -3.83
CA GLY A 84 25.28 -12.74 -4.69
C GLY A 84 24.17 -13.53 -5.38
N LYS A 85 23.96 -14.80 -5.02
CA LYS A 85 22.87 -15.64 -5.53
C LYS A 85 21.61 -15.43 -4.71
N PHE A 86 20.44 -15.65 -5.30
CA PHE A 86 19.18 -15.49 -4.60
C PHE A 86 18.99 -16.57 -3.52
N VAL A 87 18.52 -16.14 -2.35
CA VAL A 87 18.21 -17.07 -1.27
C VAL A 87 17.02 -17.95 -1.67
N LYS A 88 17.18 -19.28 -1.55
CA LYS A 88 16.16 -20.24 -1.98
C LYS A 88 14.85 -20.11 -1.19
N LYS A 89 14.97 -19.87 0.11
CA LYS A 89 13.83 -19.73 1.04
C LYS A 89 13.93 -18.42 1.79
N ALA A 90 12.78 -17.85 2.12
CA ALA A 90 12.69 -16.65 2.93
C ALA A 90 13.35 -16.86 4.31
N PRO A 91 14.22 -15.95 4.77
CA PRO A 91 14.90 -16.04 6.08
C PRO A 91 13.98 -15.56 7.22
N VAL A 92 12.70 -15.92 7.19
CA VAL A 92 11.70 -15.55 8.20
C VAL A 92 10.91 -16.79 8.64
N PRO A 93 10.41 -16.84 9.88
CA PRO A 93 9.62 -17.98 10.33
C PRO A 93 8.29 -18.04 9.57
N TYR A 94 7.85 -19.26 9.23
CA TYR A 94 6.53 -19.47 8.67
C TYR A 94 5.53 -19.63 9.83
N SER A 95 4.88 -18.52 10.21
CA SER A 95 3.83 -18.49 11.23
C SER A 95 2.51 -17.98 10.63
N THR A 96 1.39 -18.33 11.27
CA THR A 96 0.06 -17.82 10.88
C THR A 96 0.00 -16.29 10.95
N GLU A 97 0.72 -15.68 11.90
CA GLU A 97 0.84 -14.23 12.02
C GLU A 97 1.51 -13.61 10.79
N ILE A 98 2.69 -14.11 10.40
CA ILE A 98 3.42 -13.63 9.21
C ILE A 98 2.61 -13.88 7.95
N MET A 99 1.90 -15.00 7.86
CA MET A 99 1.04 -15.32 6.73
C MET A 99 -0.13 -14.34 6.61
N ASN A 100 -0.81 -14.05 7.72
CA ASN A 100 -1.93 -13.10 7.75
C ASN A 100 -1.48 -11.67 7.46
N HIS A 101 -0.32 -11.27 7.99
CA HIS A 101 0.29 -9.98 7.68
C HIS A 101 0.69 -9.90 6.20
N GLY A 102 1.31 -10.95 5.68
CA GLY A 102 1.64 -11.09 4.26
C GLY A 102 0.41 -10.98 3.35
N ARG A 103 -0.70 -11.63 3.71
CA ARG A 103 -1.99 -11.48 3.02
C ARG A 103 -2.46 -10.03 3.01
N GLN A 104 -2.50 -9.38 4.17
CA GLN A 104 -2.96 -8.00 4.27
C GLN A 104 -2.12 -7.07 3.38
N ARG A 105 -0.79 -7.20 3.43
CA ARG A 105 0.11 -6.39 2.61
C ARG A 105 -0.04 -6.70 1.11
N PHE A 106 -0.20 -7.98 0.77
CA PHE A 106 -0.46 -8.38 -0.62
C PHE A 106 -1.77 -7.79 -1.15
N GLU A 107 -2.84 -7.83 -0.37
CA GLU A 107 -4.15 -7.27 -0.76
C GLU A 107 -4.08 -5.75 -0.99
N ILE A 108 -3.28 -5.04 -0.20
CA ILE A 108 -3.09 -3.59 -0.34
C ILE A 108 -2.26 -3.24 -1.59
N TYR A 109 -1.09 -3.87 -1.76
CA TYR A 109 -0.09 -3.40 -2.73
C TYR A 109 -0.06 -4.21 -4.03
N CYS A 110 -0.36 -5.50 -3.99
CA CYS A 110 -0.09 -6.43 -5.09
C CYS A 110 -1.36 -6.89 -5.81
N ALA A 111 -2.42 -7.21 -5.07
CA ALA A 111 -3.69 -7.70 -5.60
C ALA A 111 -4.36 -6.77 -6.64
N PRO A 112 -4.23 -5.42 -6.58
CA PRO A 112 -4.81 -4.56 -7.60
C PRO A 112 -4.35 -4.89 -9.03
N CYS A 113 -3.11 -5.38 -9.19
CA CYS A 113 -2.55 -5.79 -10.47
C CYS A 113 -2.53 -7.31 -10.64
N HIS A 114 -2.12 -8.05 -9.61
CA HIS A 114 -1.90 -9.51 -9.67
C HIS A 114 -3.16 -10.34 -9.39
N GLY A 115 -4.26 -9.73 -8.95
CA GLY A 115 -5.47 -10.43 -8.52
C GLY A 115 -5.32 -11.03 -7.11
N SER A 116 -6.43 -11.21 -6.40
CA SER A 116 -6.42 -11.75 -5.02
C SER A 116 -5.94 -13.21 -4.96
N THR A 117 -6.05 -13.94 -6.06
CA THR A 117 -5.59 -15.33 -6.20
C THR A 117 -4.22 -15.43 -6.88
N GLY A 118 -3.63 -14.32 -7.32
CA GLY A 118 -2.37 -14.32 -8.06
C GLY A 118 -2.47 -14.77 -9.52
N ASP A 119 -3.66 -14.70 -10.12
CA ASP A 119 -3.93 -15.11 -11.52
C ASP A 119 -3.52 -14.06 -12.57
N GLY A 120 -3.10 -12.87 -12.13
CA GLY A 120 -2.76 -11.76 -13.01
C GLY A 120 -3.97 -10.99 -13.55
N GLN A 121 -5.16 -11.19 -12.99
CA GLN A 121 -6.41 -10.56 -13.43
C GLN A 121 -6.94 -9.52 -12.42
N GLY A 122 -6.04 -8.72 -11.86
CA GLY A 122 -6.38 -7.62 -10.95
C GLY A 122 -7.25 -6.54 -11.59
N ILE A 123 -7.86 -5.68 -10.77
CA ILE A 123 -8.74 -4.60 -11.25
C ILE A 123 -8.04 -3.64 -12.22
N VAL A 124 -6.74 -3.38 -12.01
CA VAL A 124 -5.95 -2.50 -12.88
C VAL A 124 -5.79 -3.09 -14.29
N VAL A 125 -5.62 -4.41 -14.39
CA VAL A 125 -5.55 -5.13 -15.67
C VAL A 125 -6.88 -5.05 -16.41
N LYS A 126 -8.00 -5.22 -15.69
CA LYS A 126 -9.35 -5.08 -16.26
C LYS A 126 -9.65 -3.67 -16.79
N LYS A 127 -8.83 -2.67 -16.41
CA LYS A 127 -8.92 -1.29 -16.89
C LYS A 127 -7.94 -0.98 -18.04
N GLY A 128 -7.27 -1.99 -18.61
CA GLY A 128 -6.44 -1.86 -19.80
C GLY A 128 -4.93 -1.84 -19.57
N PHE A 129 -4.46 -2.09 -18.34
CA PHE A 129 -3.03 -2.26 -18.07
C PHE A 129 -2.54 -3.63 -18.56
N MET A 130 -1.26 -3.72 -18.93
CA MET A 130 -0.67 -4.99 -19.38
C MET A 130 -0.71 -6.03 -18.24
N PRO A 131 -1.29 -7.23 -18.45
CA PRO A 131 -1.42 -8.21 -17.40
C PRO A 131 -0.04 -8.69 -16.90
N PRO A 132 0.20 -8.71 -15.58
CA PRO A 132 1.36 -9.41 -15.04
C PRO A 132 1.18 -10.93 -15.23
N PRO A 133 2.28 -11.71 -15.20
CA PRO A 133 2.18 -13.16 -15.26
C PRO A 133 1.43 -13.70 -14.03
N SER A 134 0.64 -14.75 -14.26
CA SER A 134 0.07 -15.56 -13.17
C SER A 134 1.18 -16.20 -12.35
N PHE A 135 1.03 -16.19 -11.03
CA PHE A 135 1.99 -16.81 -10.10
C PHE A 135 2.02 -18.33 -10.18
N HIS A 136 0.99 -18.92 -10.80
CA HIS A 136 0.80 -20.37 -10.86
C HIS A 136 1.57 -21.05 -11.98
N ILE A 137 2.24 -20.29 -12.86
CA ILE A 137 3.08 -20.85 -13.93
C ILE A 137 4.32 -21.52 -13.34
N ASP A 138 4.73 -22.65 -13.91
CA ASP A 138 5.87 -23.47 -13.44
C ASP A 138 7.13 -22.66 -13.23
N ARG A 139 7.45 -21.78 -14.18
CA ARG A 139 8.61 -20.89 -14.10
C ARG A 139 8.63 -20.09 -12.79
N LEU A 140 7.50 -19.51 -12.38
CA LEU A 140 7.41 -18.71 -11.14
C LEU A 140 7.25 -19.55 -9.88
N ARG A 141 6.82 -20.80 -9.99
CA ARG A 141 6.82 -21.74 -8.86
C ARG A 141 8.25 -22.17 -8.49
N GLN A 142 9.13 -22.23 -9.48
CA GLN A 142 10.50 -22.72 -9.31
C GLN A 142 11.56 -21.65 -9.03
N VAL A 143 11.24 -20.36 -9.16
CA VAL A 143 12.20 -19.29 -8.76
C VAL A 143 12.51 -19.34 -7.27
N GLU A 144 13.61 -18.75 -6.87
CA GLU A 144 14.00 -18.58 -5.47
C GLU A 144 13.19 -17.47 -4.78
N ASP A 145 12.96 -17.60 -3.46
CA ASP A 145 12.26 -16.58 -2.67
C ASP A 145 12.96 -15.22 -2.72
N GLY A 146 14.30 -15.23 -2.73
CA GLY A 146 15.13 -14.04 -2.88
C GLY A 146 14.89 -13.28 -4.18
N TYR A 147 14.59 -13.98 -5.27
CA TYR A 147 14.26 -13.33 -6.55
C TYR A 147 12.92 -12.59 -6.45
N VAL A 148 11.92 -13.19 -5.80
CA VAL A 148 10.61 -12.53 -5.60
C VAL A 148 10.77 -11.30 -4.71
N PHE A 149 11.55 -11.40 -3.64
CA PHE A 149 11.90 -10.25 -2.79
C PHE A 149 12.59 -9.13 -3.60
N ASP A 150 13.51 -9.49 -4.49
CA ASP A 150 14.23 -8.55 -5.34
C ASP A 150 13.31 -7.83 -6.32
N VAL A 151 12.36 -8.56 -6.92
CA VAL A 151 11.33 -8.00 -7.81
C VAL A 151 10.47 -6.97 -7.06
N ILE A 152 10.08 -7.23 -5.81
CA ILE A 152 9.34 -6.24 -5.00
C ILE A 152 10.24 -5.02 -4.71
N SER A 153 11.53 -5.26 -4.46
CA SER A 153 12.47 -4.22 -4.03
C SER A 153 12.97 -3.33 -5.17
N ARG A 154 13.20 -3.87 -6.37
CA ARG A 154 13.80 -3.14 -7.49
C ARG A 154 12.85 -3.00 -8.68
N GLY A 155 11.71 -3.67 -8.66
CA GLY A 155 10.84 -3.79 -9.83
C GLY A 155 11.39 -4.77 -10.87
N VAL A 156 10.59 -5.04 -11.89
CA VAL A 156 11.01 -5.86 -13.04
C VAL A 156 10.23 -5.45 -14.28
N ARG A 157 10.95 -5.02 -15.33
CA ARG A 157 10.35 -4.57 -16.60
C ARG A 157 9.27 -3.50 -16.36
N ASN A 158 8.00 -3.86 -16.53
CA ASN A 158 6.83 -2.98 -16.39
C ASN A 158 6.32 -2.86 -14.94
N MET A 159 6.82 -3.70 -14.02
CA MET A 159 6.48 -3.63 -12.61
C MET A 159 7.43 -2.65 -11.90
N PRO A 160 6.92 -1.60 -11.23
CA PRO A 160 7.75 -0.64 -10.51
C PRO A 160 8.35 -1.24 -9.23
N SER A 161 9.34 -0.54 -8.67
CA SER A 161 9.83 -0.83 -7.32
C SER A 161 8.79 -0.43 -6.28
N TYR A 162 8.62 -1.27 -5.26
CA TYR A 162 7.81 -0.98 -4.07
C TYR A 162 8.67 -0.74 -2.83
N ALA A 163 9.99 -0.58 -2.99
CA ALA A 163 10.91 -0.50 -1.85
C ALA A 163 10.65 0.72 -0.95
N TYR A 164 10.22 1.83 -1.55
CA TYR A 164 9.91 3.04 -0.81
C TYR A 164 8.65 2.90 0.06
N GLN A 165 7.70 2.06 -0.35
CA GLN A 165 6.38 1.95 0.29
C GLN A 165 6.29 0.76 1.24
N ILE A 166 7.03 -0.32 0.96
CA ILE A 166 6.93 -1.58 1.68
C ILE A 166 8.24 -1.82 2.45
N PRO A 167 8.21 -1.87 3.79
CA PRO A 167 9.35 -2.24 4.62
C PRO A 167 9.89 -3.65 4.31
N VAL A 168 11.17 -3.90 4.61
CA VAL A 168 11.84 -5.18 4.30
C VAL A 168 11.11 -6.39 4.91
N ALA A 169 10.70 -6.29 6.18
CA ALA A 169 9.94 -7.35 6.86
C ALA A 169 8.65 -7.70 6.10
N ASP A 170 7.90 -6.67 5.69
CA ASP A 170 6.63 -6.82 4.97
C ASP A 170 6.83 -7.44 3.58
N ARG A 171 7.96 -7.16 2.91
CA ARG A 171 8.29 -7.83 1.64
C ARG A 171 8.48 -9.33 1.84
N TRP A 172 9.16 -9.76 2.91
CA TRP A 172 9.27 -11.18 3.23
C TRP A 172 7.92 -11.81 3.57
N SER A 173 7.08 -11.13 4.35
CA SER A 173 5.71 -11.61 4.61
C SER A 173 4.91 -11.78 3.31
N ILE A 174 5.01 -10.83 2.38
CA ILE A 174 4.40 -10.96 1.05
C ILE A 174 4.96 -12.18 0.30
N VAL A 175 6.28 -12.41 0.33
CA VAL A 175 6.90 -13.58 -0.30
C VAL A 175 6.35 -14.89 0.29
N THR A 176 6.18 -14.96 1.61
CA THR A 176 5.57 -16.15 2.24
C THR A 176 4.12 -16.37 1.79
N TYR A 177 3.34 -15.29 1.66
CA TYR A 177 1.97 -15.37 1.18
C TYR A 177 1.88 -15.70 -0.31
N PHE A 178 2.82 -15.20 -1.12
CA PHE A 178 2.97 -15.57 -2.52
C PHE A 178 3.15 -17.09 -2.68
N ARG A 179 3.95 -17.73 -1.82
CA ARG A 179 4.08 -19.19 -1.82
C ARG A 179 2.82 -19.91 -1.38
N ALA A 180 2.09 -19.36 -0.43
CA ALA A 180 0.79 -19.90 -0.03
C ALA A 180 -0.23 -19.84 -1.18
N LEU A 181 -0.27 -18.76 -1.96
CA LEU A 181 -1.09 -18.65 -3.16
C LEU A 181 -0.73 -19.72 -4.19
N GLN A 182 0.56 -19.94 -4.44
CA GLN A 182 1.01 -21.00 -5.37
C GLN A 182 0.55 -22.39 -4.94
N ARG A 183 0.56 -22.68 -3.62
CA ARG A 183 0.03 -23.93 -3.07
C ARG A 183 -1.48 -23.99 -3.11
N SER A 184 -2.21 -22.90 -2.91
CA SER A 184 -3.69 -22.93 -2.88
C SER A 184 -4.30 -23.40 -4.21
N GLN A 185 -3.65 -23.11 -5.34
CA GLN A 185 -4.10 -23.55 -6.66
C GLN A 185 -3.44 -24.83 -7.18
N ASN A 186 -2.45 -25.36 -6.46
CA ASN A 186 -1.74 -26.59 -6.82
C ASN A 186 -1.60 -27.54 -5.62
N ALA A 187 -2.61 -27.59 -4.76
CA ALA A 187 -2.61 -28.48 -3.62
C ALA A 187 -2.73 -29.93 -4.09
N SER A 188 -1.87 -30.79 -3.55
CA SER A 188 -1.91 -32.22 -3.78
C SER A 188 -2.71 -32.92 -2.67
N ALA A 189 -3.11 -34.18 -2.90
CA ALA A 189 -3.74 -34.99 -1.86
C ALA A 189 -2.82 -35.23 -0.63
N GLU A 190 -1.52 -35.02 -0.79
CA GLU A 190 -0.51 -35.11 0.28
C GLU A 190 -0.54 -33.89 1.21
N ASP A 191 -1.01 -32.74 0.74
CA ASP A 191 -1.12 -31.50 1.54
C ASP A 191 -2.32 -31.52 2.50
N ILE A 192 -3.23 -32.50 2.34
CA ILE A 192 -4.43 -32.63 3.18
C ILE A 192 -4.06 -33.39 4.46
N PRO A 193 -4.37 -32.90 5.66
CA PRO A 193 -4.19 -33.67 6.88
C PRO A 193 -4.99 -34.98 6.86
N GLU A 194 -4.40 -36.07 7.35
CA GLU A 194 -5.00 -37.41 7.42
C GLU A 194 -6.36 -37.41 8.12
N SER A 195 -6.57 -36.53 9.09
CA SER A 195 -7.84 -36.33 9.80
C SER A 195 -8.98 -35.82 8.89
N ILE A 196 -8.65 -35.12 7.80
CA ILE A 196 -9.59 -34.58 6.83
C ILE A 196 -9.74 -35.52 5.63
N LYS A 197 -8.70 -36.29 5.27
CA LYS A 197 -8.73 -37.24 4.14
C LYS A 197 -9.90 -38.23 4.22
N ALA A 198 -10.23 -38.72 5.41
CA ALA A 198 -11.35 -39.66 5.62
C ALA A 198 -12.74 -39.05 5.36
N ASN A 199 -12.86 -37.72 5.31
CA ASN A 199 -14.11 -36.98 5.12
C ASN A 199 -14.22 -36.33 3.73
N LEU A 200 -13.24 -36.54 2.84
CA LEU A 200 -13.33 -36.11 1.45
C LEU A 200 -14.30 -37.04 0.71
N LYS A 201 -15.32 -36.46 0.08
CA LYS A 201 -16.24 -37.18 -0.81
C LYS A 201 -15.66 -37.32 -2.20
#